data_AF-A0A3G8YEA1-F1
#
_entry.id   AF-A0A3G8YEA1-F1
#
_cell.length_a   1.000
_cell.length_b   1.000
_cell.length_c   1.000
_cell.angle_alpha   90.00
_cell.angle_beta   90.00
_cell.angle_gamma   90.00
#
_symmetry.space_group_name_H-M   'P 1'
#
loop_
_entity.id
_entity.type
_entity.pdbx_description
1 polymer ?
#
loop_
_entity_poly.entity_id
_entity_poly.type
_entity_poly.pdbx_seq_one_letter_code
_entity_poly.pdbx_strand_id
1 'polypeptide(L)'
;MKTHPDLPIRTPDEVQIEGFTLIELLIVIAIIGILASVLIPGVLAANKRSYDVSAQACGKSLQTAQAIAQVDFKSYLMVGSGSNQLSRSTDGVNAACAFSDMFVKERSTSGTIVSDYTIDVWDRRGGHVFTLSPAGFFKDAPGATAFSSTGGGGSNLP
;
A
#
# COMPACT_ATOMS: atom_id res chain seq x y z
N MET A 1 69.40 -45.79 -25.08
CA MET A 1 69.64 -44.34 -24.91
C MET A 1 68.48 -43.60 -25.56
N LYS A 2 67.45 -43.23 -24.79
CA LYS A 2 66.29 -42.46 -25.25
C LYS A 2 66.25 -41.18 -24.41
N THR A 3 66.43 -40.05 -25.07
CA THR A 3 66.31 -38.71 -24.50
C THR A 3 64.83 -38.42 -24.29
N HIS A 4 64.39 -38.29 -23.04
CA HIS A 4 63.07 -37.74 -22.72
C HIS A 4 63.17 -36.20 -22.79
N PRO A 5 62.34 -35.52 -23.60
CA PRO A 5 62.34 -34.06 -23.65
C PRO A 5 61.62 -33.51 -22.42
N ASP A 6 62.27 -32.60 -21.70
CA ASP A 6 61.68 -31.90 -20.56
C ASP A 6 60.51 -31.02 -21.03
N LEU A 7 59.31 -31.29 -20.50
CA LEU A 7 58.13 -30.47 -20.72
C LEU A 7 58.19 -29.25 -19.78
N PRO A 8 57.96 -28.02 -20.28
CA PRO A 8 57.94 -26.85 -19.41
C PRO A 8 56.74 -26.93 -18.47
N ILE A 9 57.02 -26.87 -17.16
CA ILE A 9 56.00 -26.76 -16.12
C ILE A 9 55.30 -25.41 -16.27
N ARG A 10 54.02 -25.45 -16.64
CA ARG A 10 53.14 -24.27 -16.68
C ARG A 10 52.82 -23.89 -15.23
N THR A 11 53.47 -22.85 -14.71
CA THR A 11 53.10 -22.27 -13.42
C THR A 11 51.68 -21.71 -13.52
N PRO A 12 50.84 -21.85 -12.48
CA PRO A 12 49.51 -21.28 -12.47
C PRO A 12 49.60 -19.78 -12.69
N ASP A 13 48.79 -19.29 -13.62
CA ASP A 13 48.68 -17.88 -13.97
C ASP A 13 48.29 -17.12 -12.68
N GLU A 14 49.24 -16.38 -12.10
CA GLU A 14 49.04 -15.65 -10.84
C GLU A 14 47.94 -14.61 -11.06
N VAL A 15 46.76 -14.86 -10.52
CA VAL A 15 45.62 -13.94 -10.64
C VAL A 15 45.95 -12.71 -9.81
N GLN A 16 46.49 -11.69 -10.47
CA GLN A 16 46.70 -10.37 -9.87
C GLN A 16 45.35 -9.80 -9.48
N ILE A 17 45.11 -9.67 -8.18
CA ILE A 17 43.95 -8.94 -7.66
C ILE A 17 44.27 -7.47 -7.86
N GLU A 18 43.78 -6.90 -8.97
CA GLU A 18 43.85 -5.46 -9.19
C GLU A 18 43.03 -4.73 -8.11
N GLY A 19 43.69 -3.85 -7.36
CA GLY A 19 43.06 -3.06 -6.30
C GLY A 19 42.27 -1.89 -6.88
N PHE A 20 41.03 -1.71 -6.43
CA PHE A 20 40.19 -0.57 -6.78
C PHE A 20 40.80 0.73 -6.25
N THR A 21 40.82 1.80 -7.04
CA THR A 21 41.40 3.08 -6.59
C THR A 21 40.42 3.81 -5.66
N LEU A 22 40.95 4.54 -4.66
CA LEU A 22 40.12 5.36 -3.75
C LEU A 22 39.32 6.43 -4.50
N ILE A 23 39.90 6.95 -5.60
CA ILE A 23 39.23 7.95 -6.43
C ILE A 23 38.06 7.34 -7.21
N GLU A 24 38.16 6.11 -7.72
CA GLU A 24 37.06 5.41 -8.36
C GLU A 24 35.88 5.21 -7.39
N LEU A 25 36.17 4.83 -6.14
CA LEU A 25 35.10 4.67 -5.15
C LEU A 25 34.45 6.01 -4.80
N LEU A 26 35.24 7.09 -4.67
CA LEU A 26 34.75 8.44 -4.37
C LEU A 26 33.82 9.00 -5.44
N ILE A 27 34.16 8.84 -6.73
CA ILE A 27 33.29 9.33 -7.80
C ILE A 27 31.99 8.51 -7.89
N VAL A 28 32.04 7.21 -7.60
CA VAL A 28 30.88 6.33 -7.65
C VAL A 28 29.87 6.73 -6.58
N ILE A 29 30.30 6.93 -5.33
CA ILE A 29 29.39 7.36 -4.27
C ILE A 29 28.86 8.77 -4.51
N ALA A 30 29.66 9.65 -5.14
CA ALA A 30 29.21 11.00 -5.51
C ALA A 30 28.07 10.94 -6.55
N ILE A 31 28.22 10.12 -7.60
CA ILE A 31 27.19 9.95 -8.64
C ILE A 31 25.93 9.28 -8.06
N ILE A 32 26.08 8.21 -7.26
CA ILE A 32 24.95 7.55 -6.59
C ILE A 32 24.22 8.54 -5.69
N GLY A 33 24.95 9.41 -4.96
CA GLY A 33 24.36 10.45 -4.12
C GLY A 33 23.50 11.44 -4.90
N ILE A 34 23.97 11.90 -6.07
CA ILE A 34 23.21 12.80 -6.95
C ILE A 34 21.94 12.11 -7.47
N LEU A 35 22.05 10.86 -7.95
CA LEU A 35 20.91 10.10 -8.46
C LEU A 35 19.87 9.82 -7.36
N ALA A 36 20.32 9.37 -6.19
CA ALA A 36 19.45 9.06 -5.07
C ALA A 36 18.69 10.30 -4.57
N SER A 37 19.33 11.47 -4.53
CA SER A 37 18.72 12.74 -4.12
C SER A 37 17.48 13.09 -4.95
N VAL A 38 17.54 12.86 -6.27
CA VAL A 38 16.41 13.13 -7.18
C VAL A 38 15.35 12.03 -7.12
N LEU A 39 15.75 10.77 -6.89
CA LEU A 39 14.86 9.61 -6.93
C LEU A 39 14.02 9.41 -5.66
N ILE A 40 14.59 9.62 -4.47
CA ILE A 40 13.92 9.37 -3.18
C ILE A 40 12.54 10.05 -3.05
N PRO A 41 12.36 11.36 -3.35
CA PRO A 41 11.06 12.01 -3.18
C PRO A 41 9.98 11.40 -4.09
N GLY A 42 10.35 11.01 -5.32
CA GLY A 42 9.44 10.37 -6.26
C GLY A 42 8.97 8.99 -5.78
N VAL A 43 9.89 8.18 -5.23
CA VAL A 43 9.57 6.84 -4.71
C VAL A 43 8.65 6.91 -3.49
N LEU A 44 8.87 7.86 -2.57
CA LEU A 44 8.01 8.04 -1.40
C LEU A 44 6.57 8.42 -1.81
N ALA A 45 6.42 9.32 -2.79
CA ALA A 45 5.10 9.69 -3.31
C ALA A 45 4.41 8.52 -4.03
N ALA A 46 5.15 7.72 -4.80
CA ALA A 46 4.62 6.53 -5.47
C ALA A 46 4.14 5.47 -4.46
N ASN A 47 4.91 5.23 -3.40
CA ASN A 47 4.52 4.31 -2.33
C ASN A 47 3.23 4.77 -1.64
N LYS A 48 3.12 6.06 -1.31
CA LYS A 48 1.91 6.63 -0.70
C LYS A 48 0.68 6.44 -1.58
N ARG A 49 0.80 6.71 -2.89
CA ARG A 49 -0.27 6.47 -3.87
C ARG A 49 -0.65 5.00 -3.97
N SER A 50 0.30 4.08 -3.87
CA SER A 50 0.03 2.63 -3.85
C SER A 50 -0.85 2.23 -2.67
N TYR A 51 -0.59 2.80 -1.48
CA TYR A 51 -1.44 2.60 -0.31
C TYR A 51 -2.84 3.20 -0.49
N ASP A 52 -2.95 4.40 -1.08
CA ASP A 52 -4.26 5.00 -1.41
C ASP A 52 -5.04 4.15 -2.42
N VAL A 53 -4.38 3.59 -3.44
CA VAL A 53 -5.00 2.66 -4.40
C VAL A 53 -5.51 1.39 -3.70
N SER A 54 -4.76 0.89 -2.72
CA SER A 54 -5.17 -0.28 -1.93
C SER A 54 -6.43 0.05 -1.10
N ALA A 55 -6.49 1.23 -0.48
CA ALA A 55 -7.67 1.69 0.24
C ALA A 55 -8.87 1.89 -0.70
N GLN A 56 -8.64 2.44 -1.89
CA GLN A 56 -9.68 2.57 -2.92
C GLN A 56 -10.20 1.20 -3.39
N ALA A 57 -9.32 0.22 -3.58
CA ALA A 57 -9.72 -1.14 -3.96
C ALA A 57 -10.54 -1.81 -2.86
N CYS A 58 -10.15 -1.61 -1.59
CA CYS A 58 -10.93 -2.05 -0.44
C CYS A 58 -12.34 -1.43 -0.46
N GLY A 59 -12.42 -0.11 -0.57
CA GLY A 59 -13.68 0.61 -0.66
C GLY A 59 -14.59 0.09 -1.78
N LYS A 60 -14.09 -0.02 -3.01
CA LYS A 60 -14.89 -0.53 -4.14
C LYS A 60 -15.47 -1.92 -3.88
N SER A 61 -14.71 -2.76 -3.18
CA SER A 61 -15.16 -4.10 -2.81
C SER A 61 -16.28 -4.05 -1.77
N LEU A 62 -16.21 -3.13 -0.82
CA LEU A 62 -17.31 -2.85 0.11
C LEU A 62 -18.55 -2.36 -0.64
N GLN A 63 -18.40 -1.46 -1.62
CA GLN A 63 -19.52 -1.01 -2.46
C GLN A 63 -20.24 -2.17 -3.17
N THR A 64 -19.48 -3.13 -3.71
CA THR A 64 -20.05 -4.34 -4.31
C THR A 64 -20.80 -5.18 -3.28
N ALA A 65 -20.21 -5.41 -2.10
CA ALA A 65 -20.87 -6.15 -1.02
C ALA A 65 -22.17 -5.47 -0.56
N GLN A 66 -22.16 -4.13 -0.45
CA GLN A 66 -23.34 -3.34 -0.11
C GLN A 66 -24.44 -3.44 -1.17
N ALA A 67 -24.07 -3.41 -2.46
CA ALA A 67 -25.02 -3.57 -3.55
C ALA A 67 -25.68 -4.96 -3.54
N ILE A 68 -24.91 -6.02 -3.28
CA ILE A 68 -25.44 -7.39 -3.15
C ILE A 68 -26.42 -7.47 -1.97
N ALA A 69 -26.03 -6.96 -0.81
CA ALA A 69 -26.89 -6.98 0.38
C ALA A 69 -28.20 -6.21 0.19
N GLN A 70 -28.16 -5.09 -0.54
CA GLN A 70 -29.37 -4.33 -0.85
C GLN A 70 -30.33 -5.10 -1.76
N VAL A 71 -29.82 -5.93 -2.67
CA VAL A 71 -30.65 -6.80 -3.52
C VAL A 71 -31.26 -7.95 -2.71
N ASP A 72 -30.47 -8.61 -1.87
CA ASP A 72 -30.90 -9.81 -1.14
C ASP A 72 -31.80 -9.49 0.06
N PHE A 73 -31.46 -8.46 0.82
CA PHE A 73 -32.07 -8.16 2.12
C PHE A 73 -32.85 -6.85 2.17
N LYS A 74 -32.82 -6.05 1.09
CA LYS A 74 -33.38 -4.68 1.05
C LYS A 74 -32.81 -3.75 2.14
N SER A 75 -31.62 -4.07 2.63
CA SER A 75 -30.86 -3.28 3.58
C SER A 75 -29.36 -3.45 3.33
N TYR A 76 -28.61 -2.40 3.56
CA TYR A 76 -27.16 -2.38 3.57
C TYR A 76 -26.60 -3.08 4.82
N LEU A 77 -25.36 -3.57 4.71
CA LEU A 77 -24.63 -4.20 5.79
C LEU A 77 -24.02 -3.13 6.70
N MET A 78 -24.15 -3.33 8.02
CA MET A 78 -23.40 -2.51 8.96
C MET A 78 -21.97 -3.01 9.05
N VAL A 79 -21.02 -2.13 8.74
CA VAL A 79 -19.60 -2.47 8.81
C VAL A 79 -19.04 -2.08 10.19
N GLY A 80 -18.09 -2.87 10.72
CA GLY A 80 -17.43 -2.53 11.98
C GLY A 80 -16.54 -1.28 11.85
N SER A 81 -16.25 -0.65 12.99
CA SER A 81 -15.31 0.48 13.06
C SER A 81 -13.97 0.02 13.65
N GLY A 82 -12.86 0.33 12.98
CA GLY A 82 -11.50 0.06 13.46
C GLY A 82 -10.64 -0.71 12.46
N SER A 83 -9.36 -0.89 12.77
CA SER A 83 -8.44 -1.68 11.94
C SER A 83 -8.78 -3.16 12.01
N ASN A 84 -8.87 -3.80 10.84
CA ASN A 84 -9.22 -5.21 10.71
C ASN A 84 -10.58 -5.59 11.37
N GLN A 85 -11.46 -4.61 11.60
CA GLN A 85 -12.80 -4.78 12.20
C GLN A 85 -13.90 -4.97 11.15
N LEU A 86 -13.52 -5.30 9.91
CA LEU A 86 -14.46 -5.84 8.95
C LEU A 86 -14.96 -7.16 9.50
N SER A 87 -16.16 -7.14 10.07
CA SER A 87 -16.87 -8.34 10.45
C SER A 87 -16.89 -9.24 9.23
N ARG A 88 -16.21 -10.39 9.28
CA ARG A 88 -15.88 -11.28 8.15
C ARG A 88 -17.13 -11.92 7.50
N SER A 89 -18.30 -11.36 7.71
CA SER A 89 -19.57 -11.76 7.14
C SER A 89 -19.78 -11.08 5.80
N THR A 90 -19.06 -11.56 4.78
CA THR A 90 -19.55 -11.73 3.41
C THR A 90 -18.41 -12.33 2.61
N ASP A 91 -18.61 -13.52 2.06
CA ASP A 91 -17.87 -13.96 0.88
C ASP A 91 -17.96 -12.83 -0.16
N GLY A 92 -16.86 -12.11 -0.42
CA GLY A 92 -16.84 -11.01 -1.39
C GLY A 92 -16.11 -9.73 -0.97
N VAL A 93 -15.80 -9.51 0.31
CA VAL A 93 -14.93 -8.38 0.69
C VAL A 93 -13.47 -8.74 0.39
N ASN A 94 -12.86 -7.98 -0.52
CA ASN A 94 -11.52 -8.22 -1.06
C ASN A 94 -10.44 -8.28 0.04
N ALA A 95 -9.46 -9.17 -0.14
CA ALA A 95 -8.23 -9.25 0.67
C ALA A 95 -7.49 -7.91 0.80
N ALA A 96 -7.70 -6.98 -0.16
CA ALA A 96 -7.21 -5.61 -0.10
C ALA A 96 -7.67 -4.85 1.16
N CYS A 97 -8.74 -5.29 1.81
CA CYS A 97 -9.20 -4.72 3.07
C CYS A 97 -8.59 -5.39 4.33
N ALA A 98 -7.90 -6.51 4.19
CA ALA A 98 -7.46 -7.35 5.31
C ALA A 98 -6.05 -7.02 5.83
N PHE A 99 -5.53 -5.82 5.51
CA PHE A 99 -4.26 -5.34 6.04
C PHE A 99 -4.44 -4.73 7.43
N SER A 100 -3.47 -4.94 8.33
CA SER A 100 -3.45 -4.31 9.66
C SER A 100 -3.50 -2.78 9.62
N ASP A 101 -3.06 -2.23 8.49
CA ASP A 101 -2.85 -0.81 8.26
C ASP A 101 -4.07 -0.15 7.60
N MET A 102 -5.07 -0.95 7.23
CA MET A 102 -6.34 -0.50 6.68
C MET A 102 -7.33 -0.21 7.80
N PHE A 103 -7.95 0.96 7.73
CA PHE A 103 -8.97 1.42 8.64
C PHE A 103 -10.28 1.59 7.91
N VAL A 104 -11.35 1.16 8.58
CA VAL A 104 -12.72 1.31 8.10
C VAL A 104 -13.52 1.95 9.23
N LYS A 105 -14.31 2.96 8.90
CA LYS A 105 -15.21 3.65 9.82
C LYS A 105 -16.60 3.67 9.22
N GLU A 106 -17.50 2.97 9.89
CA GLU A 106 -18.93 3.07 9.61
C GLU A 106 -19.47 4.34 10.27
N ARG A 107 -20.12 5.18 9.46
CA ARG A 107 -20.75 6.43 9.87
C ARG A 107 -22.28 6.34 9.85
N SER A 108 -22.82 5.23 9.36
CA SER A 108 -24.26 4.95 9.38
C SER A 108 -24.70 4.44 10.74
N THR A 109 -25.99 4.55 11.01
CA THR A 109 -26.63 3.94 12.19
C THR A 109 -27.56 2.81 11.75
N SER A 110 -27.95 1.91 12.66
CA SER A 110 -28.89 0.82 12.36
C SER A 110 -30.23 1.30 11.77
N GLY A 111 -30.62 2.55 11.98
CA GLY A 111 -31.83 3.13 11.38
C GLY A 111 -31.62 3.68 9.95
N THR A 112 -30.38 3.94 9.55
CA THR A 112 -30.03 4.56 8.26
C THR A 112 -29.77 3.52 7.17
N ILE A 113 -29.22 2.35 7.55
CA ILE A 113 -28.78 1.28 6.64
C ILE A 113 -29.87 0.66 5.74
N VAL A 114 -31.14 1.00 5.92
CA VAL A 114 -32.23 0.55 5.03
C VAL A 114 -32.26 1.34 3.72
N SER A 115 -31.92 2.63 3.76
CA SER A 115 -32.02 3.54 2.62
C SER A 115 -30.69 4.16 2.23
N ASP A 116 -29.74 4.23 3.16
CA ASP A 116 -28.47 4.91 2.94
C ASP A 116 -27.34 4.29 3.76
N TYR A 117 -26.10 4.47 3.32
CA TYR A 117 -24.92 4.15 4.10
C TYR A 117 -23.80 5.15 3.84
N THR A 118 -22.93 5.33 4.82
CA THR A 118 -21.69 6.10 4.68
C THR A 118 -20.57 5.37 5.39
N ILE A 119 -19.60 4.91 4.61
CA ILE A 119 -18.40 4.23 5.11
C ILE A 119 -17.19 5.03 4.68
N ASP A 120 -16.22 5.20 5.57
CA ASP A 120 -14.92 5.79 5.26
C ASP A 120 -13.83 4.73 5.35
N VAL A 121 -12.92 4.71 4.37
CA VAL A 121 -11.80 3.75 4.29
C VAL A 121 -10.50 4.50 4.02
N TRP A 122 -9.43 4.15 4.74
CA TRP A 122 -8.10 4.69 4.50
C TRP A 122 -6.99 3.73 4.98
N ASP A 123 -5.79 3.85 4.39
CA ASP A 123 -4.58 3.18 4.88
C ASP A 123 -3.75 4.19 5.68
N ARG A 124 -3.25 3.84 6.88
CA ARG A 124 -2.44 4.76 7.71
C ARG A 124 -1.17 5.28 7.04
N ARG A 125 -0.67 4.59 6.01
CA ARG A 125 0.52 4.96 5.23
C ARG A 125 0.16 5.78 3.99
N GLY A 126 -1.10 5.74 3.58
CA GLY A 126 -1.68 6.58 2.55
C GLY A 126 -1.82 8.03 3.00
N GLY A 127 -2.56 8.84 2.26
CA GLY A 127 -2.87 10.23 2.63
C GLY A 127 -4.28 10.68 2.37
N HIS A 128 -5.15 9.78 1.91
CA HIS A 128 -6.52 10.12 1.56
C HIS A 128 -7.52 9.20 2.24
N VAL A 129 -8.69 9.77 2.52
CA VAL A 129 -9.85 9.03 3.00
C VAL A 129 -10.83 8.87 1.86
N PHE A 130 -11.34 7.66 1.68
CA PHE A 130 -12.32 7.36 0.65
C PHE A 130 -13.66 7.10 1.29
N THR A 131 -14.63 7.93 0.96
CA THR A 131 -16.01 7.85 1.44
C THR A 131 -16.88 7.17 0.42
N LEU A 132 -17.68 6.23 0.89
CA LEU A 132 -18.56 5.41 0.08
C LEU A 132 -20.00 5.58 0.55
N SER A 133 -20.89 5.79 -0.40
CA SER A 133 -22.34 5.80 -0.18
C SER A 133 -23.06 5.27 -1.43
N PRO A 134 -24.38 5.04 -1.38
CA PRO A 134 -25.17 4.72 -2.57
C PRO A 134 -25.06 5.79 -3.66
N ALA A 135 -24.80 7.04 -3.30
CA ALA A 135 -24.66 8.15 -4.23
C ALA A 135 -23.32 8.14 -5.00
N GLY A 136 -22.30 7.44 -4.48
CA GLY A 136 -21.02 7.32 -5.17
C GLY A 136 -19.82 7.02 -4.29
N PHE A 137 -18.65 7.21 -4.89
CA PHE A 137 -17.35 7.00 -4.28
C PHE A 137 -16.55 8.31 -4.36
N PHE A 138 -16.17 8.85 -3.22
CA PHE A 138 -15.60 10.20 -3.11
C PHE A 138 -14.27 10.14 -2.37
N LYS A 139 -13.26 10.83 -2.91
CA LYS A 139 -11.98 11.04 -2.23
C LYS A 139 -12.08 12.31 -1.40
N ASP A 140 -11.71 12.23 -0.13
CA ASP A 140 -11.70 13.34 0.84
C ASP A 140 -13.05 14.10 0.85
N ALA A 141 -14.15 13.35 0.99
CA ALA A 141 -15.49 13.92 0.92
C ALA A 141 -15.74 14.92 2.06
N PRO A 142 -16.54 15.99 1.84
CA PRO A 142 -16.97 16.86 2.92
C PRO A 142 -17.66 16.07 4.04
N GLY A 143 -17.20 16.21 5.27
CA GLY A 143 -17.73 15.48 6.42
C GLY A 143 -17.23 14.04 6.56
N ALA A 144 -16.27 13.61 5.75
CA ALA A 144 -15.54 12.36 5.95
C ALA A 144 -14.80 12.35 7.30
N THR A 145 -14.59 11.16 7.83
CA THR A 145 -13.68 10.94 8.96
C THR A 145 -12.30 11.50 8.63
N ALA A 146 -11.67 12.23 9.56
CA ALA A 146 -10.34 12.76 9.28
C ALA A 146 -9.32 11.62 9.17
N PHE A 147 -8.37 11.79 8.26
CA PHE A 147 -7.26 10.87 8.13
C PHE A 147 -6.52 10.73 9.47
N SER A 148 -6.32 9.48 9.91
CA SER A 148 -5.59 9.19 11.15
C SER A 148 -4.70 7.97 10.96
N SER A 149 -3.41 8.11 11.28
CA SER A 149 -2.46 7.00 11.22
C SER A 149 -2.61 6.00 12.37
N THR A 150 -3.39 6.34 13.40
CA THR A 150 -3.63 5.52 14.60
C THR A 150 -5.04 4.93 14.64
N GLY A 151 -5.88 5.18 13.63
CA GLY A 151 -7.21 4.57 13.50
C GLY A 151 -8.34 5.24 14.28
N GLY A 152 -8.01 6.12 15.22
CA GLY A 152 -8.96 7.04 15.83
C GLY A 152 -9.11 8.27 14.96
N GLY A 153 -9.93 8.22 13.92
CA GLY A 153 -10.28 9.41 13.15
C GLY A 153 -11.21 10.30 13.97
N GLY A 154 -10.70 11.40 14.50
CA GLY A 154 -11.54 12.50 14.98
C GLY A 154 -12.20 13.20 13.78
N SER A 155 -13.44 13.64 13.93
CA SER A 155 -14.07 14.55 12.96
C SER A 155 -13.25 15.84 12.91
N ASN A 156 -12.68 16.18 11.75
CA ASN A 156 -12.22 17.50 11.29
C ASN A 156 -11.04 17.32 10.32
N LEU A 157 -11.35 17.15 9.03
CA LEU A 157 -10.48 17.72 7.99
C LEU A 157 -10.88 19.20 7.84
N PRO A 158 -9.93 20.13 7.67
CA PRO A 158 -10.24 21.52 7.33
C PRO A 158 -10.99 21.63 5.98
#